data_AF-A0A817VT49-F1
#
_entry.id   AF-A0A817VT49-F1
#
_cell.length_a   1.000
_cell.length_b   1.000
_cell.length_c   1.000
_cell.angle_alpha   90.00
_cell.angle_beta   90.00
_cell.angle_gamma   90.00
#
_symmetry.space_group_name_H-M   'P 1'
#
loop_
_entity.id
_entity.type
_entity.pdbx_description
1 polymer ?
#
loop_
_entity_poly.entity_id
_entity_poly.type
_entity_poly.pdbx_seq_one_letter_code
_entity_poly.pdbx_strand_id
1 'polypeptide(L)'
;MDDDLLDNYLSQDRRKLSSRKIQEVASSTIIESLTAEWWTSNLSQTVINDLLENLIPLVVLACEKVLNEADERHLIETTTPDRSFNPINRLASFLMRNNPKYIHYSSLSPYHYSMKSLLNTKKVQVLKVYGEEETLLRYKYRVIYKS
;
A
#
# COMPACT_ATOMS: atom_id res chain seq x y z
N MET A 1 -6.48 17.37 44.64
CA MET A 1 -6.43 15.93 44.35
C MET A 1 -6.63 15.65 42.86
N ASP A 2 -6.80 16.69 42.02
CA ASP A 2 -7.18 16.54 40.60
C ASP A 2 -6.03 16.68 39.60
N ASP A 3 -4.88 17.27 39.98
CA ASP A 3 -3.73 17.45 39.08
C ASP A 3 -3.08 16.12 38.67
N ASP A 4 -2.91 15.17 39.61
CA ASP A 4 -2.33 13.85 39.33
C ASP A 4 -3.17 13.01 38.35
N LEU A 5 -4.49 13.25 38.33
CA LEU A 5 -5.42 12.50 37.48
C LEU A 5 -5.38 13.01 36.04
N LEU A 6 -5.21 14.33 35.88
CA LEU A 6 -5.07 15.00 34.58
C LEU A 6 -3.71 14.66 33.94
N ASP A 7 -2.64 14.60 34.75
CA ASP A 7 -1.30 14.26 34.28
C ASP A 7 -1.18 12.78 33.85
N ASN A 8 -1.91 11.88 34.51
CA ASN A 8 -1.99 10.49 34.11
C ASN A 8 -2.77 10.33 32.79
N TYR A 9 -3.87 11.06 32.60
CA TYR A 9 -4.63 11.09 31.35
C TYR A 9 -3.79 11.59 30.16
N LEU A 10 -3.11 12.73 30.32
CA LEU A 10 -2.24 13.29 29.29
C LEU A 10 -1.06 12.36 28.99
N SER A 11 -0.53 11.66 29.99
CA SER A 11 0.53 10.68 29.83
C SER A 11 0.06 9.42 29.10
N GLN A 12 -1.15 8.94 29.36
CA GLN A 12 -1.76 7.84 28.60
C GLN A 12 -2.05 8.24 27.15
N ASP A 13 -2.54 9.46 26.89
CA ASP A 13 -2.78 9.94 25.53
C ASP A 13 -1.49 10.12 24.74
N ARG A 14 -0.41 10.63 25.36
CA ARG A 14 0.92 10.67 24.73
C ARG A 14 1.45 9.28 24.39
N ARG A 15 1.22 8.29 25.26
CA ARG A 15 1.60 6.88 25.00
C ARG A 15 0.79 6.26 23.87
N LYS A 16 -0.54 6.51 23.82
CA LYS A 16 -1.40 6.06 22.72
C LYS A 16 -1.03 6.72 21.40
N LEU A 17 -0.71 8.02 21.40
CA LEU A 17 -0.25 8.76 20.22
C LEU A 17 1.10 8.25 19.72
N SER A 18 2.04 7.98 20.64
CA SER A 18 3.35 7.39 20.33
C SER A 18 3.20 5.98 19.75
N SER A 19 2.37 5.14 20.36
CA SER A 19 2.09 3.78 19.87
C SER A 19 1.42 3.80 18.48
N ARG A 20 0.48 4.72 18.22
CA ARG A 20 -0.10 4.93 16.89
C ARG A 20 0.95 5.36 15.86
N LYS A 21 1.83 6.31 16.20
CA LYS A 21 2.92 6.74 15.31
C LYS A 21 3.91 5.61 15.01
N ILE A 22 4.25 4.80 16.01
CA ILE A 22 5.12 3.63 15.82
C ILE A 22 4.44 2.61 14.90
N GLN A 23 3.15 2.37 15.09
CA GLN A 23 2.38 1.47 14.23
C GLN A 23 2.23 2.01 12.81
N GLU A 24 2.05 3.32 12.65
CA GLU A 24 2.00 3.99 11.35
C GLU A 24 3.33 3.88 10.61
N VAL A 25 4.46 4.15 11.28
CA VAL A 25 5.81 3.99 10.71
C VAL A 25 6.16 2.53 10.42
N ALA A 26 5.78 1.60 11.30
CA ALA A 26 5.96 0.17 11.07
C ALA A 26 5.11 -0.33 9.90
N SER A 27 3.87 0.14 9.79
CA SER A 27 3.01 -0.19 8.66
C SER A 27 3.54 0.43 7.37
N SER A 28 4.07 1.66 7.38
CA SER A 28 4.65 2.28 6.20
C SER A 28 5.89 1.53 5.74
N THR A 29 6.78 1.11 6.65
CA THR A 29 7.98 0.32 6.30
C THR A 29 7.63 -1.06 5.75
N ILE A 30 6.60 -1.75 6.27
CA ILE A 30 6.13 -3.02 5.72
C ILE A 30 5.52 -2.82 4.32
N ILE A 31 4.69 -1.80 4.15
CA ILE A 31 4.08 -1.47 2.85
C ILE A 31 5.15 -1.11 1.83
N GLU A 32 6.16 -0.34 2.24
CA GLU A 32 7.31 0.03 1.41
C GLU A 32 8.10 -1.19 0.95
N SER A 33 8.40 -2.11 1.88
CA SER A 33 9.11 -3.36 1.58
C SER A 33 8.33 -4.23 0.58
N LEU A 34 7.03 -4.45 0.81
CA LEU A 34 6.18 -5.26 -0.09
C LEU A 34 6.05 -4.61 -1.46
N THR A 35 5.90 -3.28 -1.51
CA THR A 35 5.79 -2.56 -2.78
C THR A 35 7.09 -2.64 -3.58
N ALA A 36 8.25 -2.60 -2.91
CA ALA A 36 9.54 -2.80 -3.55
C ALA A 36 9.68 -4.22 -4.12
N GLU A 37 9.24 -5.24 -3.38
CA GLU A 37 9.23 -6.63 -3.84
C GLU A 37 8.34 -6.83 -5.08
N TRP A 38 7.14 -6.26 -5.08
CA TRP A 38 6.25 -6.32 -6.25
C TRP A 38 6.81 -5.60 -7.48
N TRP A 39 7.56 -4.52 -7.26
CA TRP A 39 8.27 -3.82 -8.34
C TRP A 39 9.39 -4.65 -8.96
N THR A 40 10.02 -5.55 -8.20
CA THR A 40 11.06 -6.47 -8.70
C THR A 40 10.51 -7.69 -9.44
N SER A 41 9.19 -7.77 -9.65
CA SER A 41 8.58 -8.86 -10.41
C SER A 41 8.98 -8.83 -11.89
N ASN A 42 8.97 -10.00 -12.55
CA ASN A 42 9.28 -10.16 -13.98
C ASN A 42 8.22 -9.55 -14.93
N LEU A 43 7.31 -8.74 -14.41
CA LEU A 43 6.22 -8.14 -15.18
C LEU A 43 6.69 -6.83 -15.83
N SER A 44 6.01 -6.44 -16.91
CA SER A 44 6.22 -5.12 -17.53
C SER A 44 5.91 -4.01 -16.54
N GLN A 45 6.73 -2.96 -16.50
CA GLN A 45 6.54 -1.80 -15.61
C GLN A 45 5.16 -1.14 -15.79
N THR A 46 4.62 -1.15 -17.00
CA THR A 46 3.26 -0.63 -17.28
C THR A 46 2.18 -1.43 -16.56
N VAL A 47 2.31 -2.76 -16.57
CA VAL A 47 1.39 -3.69 -15.89
C VAL A 47 1.54 -3.57 -14.37
N ILE A 48 2.78 -3.51 -13.87
CA ILE A 48 3.04 -3.33 -12.43
C ILE A 48 2.44 -2.02 -11.94
N ASN A 49 2.61 -0.92 -12.69
CA ASN A 49 2.00 0.36 -12.33
C ASN A 49 0.48 0.28 -12.22
N ASP A 50 -0.19 -0.31 -13.20
CA ASP A 50 -1.65 -0.43 -13.19
C ASP A 50 -2.16 -1.34 -12.05
N LEU A 51 -1.44 -2.44 -11.80
CA LEU A 51 -1.74 -3.34 -10.69
C LEU A 51 -1.59 -2.65 -9.33
N LEU A 52 -0.50 -1.91 -9.12
CA LEU A 52 -0.23 -1.23 -7.85
C LEU A 52 -1.15 -0.03 -7.61
N GLU A 53 -1.56 0.68 -8.67
CA GLU A 53 -2.50 1.80 -8.54
C GLU A 53 -3.92 1.33 -8.28
N ASN A 54 -4.38 0.27 -8.93
CA ASN A 54 -5.80 -0.04 -9.01
C ASN A 54 -6.17 -1.36 -8.33
N LEU A 55 -5.43 -2.45 -8.56
CA LEU A 55 -5.86 -3.79 -8.18
C LEU A 55 -5.33 -4.23 -6.82
N ILE A 56 -4.02 -4.10 -6.58
CA ILE A 56 -3.36 -4.60 -5.39
C ILE A 56 -3.91 -3.97 -4.10
N PRO A 57 -4.11 -2.64 -3.99
CA PRO A 57 -4.71 -2.05 -2.80
C PRO A 57 -6.10 -2.61 -2.50
N LEU A 58 -6.88 -2.88 -3.56
CA LEU A 58 -8.23 -3.40 -3.44
C LEU A 58 -8.23 -4.87 -2.98
N VAL A 59 -7.33 -5.69 -3.54
CA VAL A 59 -7.18 -7.10 -3.15
C VAL A 59 -6.73 -7.23 -1.70
N VAL A 60 -5.79 -6.40 -1.26
CA VAL A 60 -5.34 -6.39 0.15
C VAL A 60 -6.50 -6.07 1.09
N LEU A 61 -7.29 -5.04 0.78
CA LEU A 61 -8.48 -4.68 1.58
C LEU A 61 -9.54 -5.80 1.57
N ALA A 62 -9.74 -6.45 0.43
CA ALA A 62 -10.67 -7.58 0.32
C ALA A 62 -10.22 -8.76 1.19
N CYS A 63 -8.93 -9.09 1.16
CA CYS A 63 -8.35 -10.12 2.00
C CYS A 63 -8.51 -9.80 3.49
N GLU A 64 -8.22 -8.57 3.90
CA GLU A 64 -8.41 -8.12 5.29
C GLU A 64 -9.86 -8.31 5.75
N LYS A 65 -10.84 -7.90 4.93
CA LYS A 65 -12.27 -8.08 5.22
C LYS A 65 -12.64 -9.56 5.36
N VAL A 66 -12.15 -10.42 4.47
CA VAL A 66 -12.43 -11.86 4.49
C VAL A 66 -11.79 -12.53 5.71
N LEU A 67 -10.56 -12.15 6.06
CA LEU A 67 -9.85 -12.68 7.21
C LEU A 67 -10.51 -12.24 8.53
N ASN A 68 -10.91 -10.97 8.64
CA ASN A 68 -11.65 -10.48 9.81
C ASN A 68 -13.01 -11.19 9.95
N GLU A 69 -13.75 -11.39 8.86
CA GLU A 69 -15.01 -12.16 8.90
C GLU A 69 -14.76 -13.63 9.30
N ALA A 70 -13.65 -14.23 8.87
CA ALA A 70 -13.27 -15.57 9.29
C ALA A 70 -12.93 -15.64 10.79
N ASP A 71 -12.23 -14.63 11.30
CA ASP A 71 -11.84 -14.51 12.71
C ASP A 71 -13.07 -14.31 13.61
N GLU A 72 -13.96 -13.38 13.25
CA GLU A 72 -15.22 -13.10 13.95
C GLU A 72 -16.13 -14.34 14.04
N ARG A 73 -16.04 -15.24 13.06
CA ARG A 73 -16.79 -16.50 13.01
C ARG A 73 -16.02 -17.68 13.62
N HIS A 74 -14.82 -17.46 14.16
CA HIS A 74 -13.92 -18.47 14.69
C HIS A 74 -13.58 -19.60 13.71
N LEU A 75 -13.56 -19.29 12.40
CA LEU A 75 -13.33 -20.26 11.34
C LEU A 75 -11.84 -20.56 11.11
N ILE A 76 -10.95 -19.73 11.65
CA ILE A 76 -9.50 -19.86 11.47
C ILE A 76 -8.96 -21.13 12.13
N GLU A 77 -9.47 -21.44 13.33
CA GLU A 77 -9.03 -22.59 14.13
C GLU A 77 -9.88 -23.84 13.85
N THR A 78 -10.96 -23.69 13.08
CA THR A 78 -11.93 -24.75 12.85
C THR A 78 -11.51 -25.62 11.67
N THR A 79 -11.30 -26.91 11.90
CA THR A 79 -10.90 -27.87 10.84
C THR A 79 -12.07 -28.23 9.92
N THR A 80 -13.31 -28.03 10.37
CA THR A 80 -14.50 -28.33 9.56
C THR A 80 -14.90 -27.14 8.70
N PRO A 81 -15.00 -27.31 7.37
CA PRO A 81 -15.39 -26.22 6.48
C PRO A 81 -16.84 -25.80 6.73
N ASP A 82 -17.04 -24.50 6.97
CA ASP A 82 -18.39 -23.92 7.07
C ASP A 82 -18.99 -23.77 5.67
N ARG A 83 -20.17 -24.36 5.45
CA ARG A 83 -20.92 -24.24 4.19
C ARG A 83 -21.40 -22.81 3.91
N SER A 84 -21.52 -21.97 4.94
CA SER A 84 -21.98 -20.58 4.84
C SER A 84 -20.87 -19.58 4.50
N PHE A 85 -19.61 -20.01 4.64
CA PHE A 85 -18.44 -19.17 4.46
C PHE A 85 -17.51 -19.78 3.40
N ASN A 86 -17.59 -19.23 2.19
CA ASN A 86 -16.63 -19.51 1.13
C ASN A 86 -15.75 -18.26 0.90
N PRO A 87 -14.46 -18.29 1.29
CA PRO A 87 -13.59 -17.12 1.23
C PRO A 87 -13.39 -16.61 -0.20
N ILE A 88 -13.37 -17.50 -1.20
CA ILE A 88 -13.25 -17.13 -2.61
C ILE A 88 -14.50 -16.36 -3.07
N ASN A 89 -15.69 -16.84 -2.71
CA ASN A 89 -16.93 -16.15 -3.06
C ASN A 89 -17.07 -14.80 -2.37
N ARG A 90 -16.63 -14.70 -1.10
CA ARG A 90 -16.61 -13.44 -0.34
C ARG A 90 -15.67 -12.44 -0.98
N LEU A 91 -14.46 -12.87 -1.33
CA LEU A 91 -13.47 -12.03 -2.01
C LEU A 91 -13.98 -11.58 -3.39
N ALA A 92 -14.50 -12.49 -4.21
CA ALA A 92 -15.06 -12.14 -5.52
C ALA A 92 -16.22 -11.15 -5.40
N SER A 93 -17.14 -11.38 -4.47
CA SER A 93 -18.27 -10.47 -4.21
C SER A 93 -17.78 -9.08 -3.80
N PHE A 94 -16.74 -9.00 -2.97
CA PHE A 94 -16.14 -7.73 -2.56
C PHE A 94 -15.51 -7.01 -3.74
N LEU A 95 -14.71 -7.70 -4.55
CA LEU A 95 -14.07 -7.12 -5.74
C LEU A 95 -15.08 -6.64 -6.78
N MET A 96 -16.14 -7.42 -7.04
CA MET A 96 -17.20 -7.05 -7.99
C MET A 96 -17.95 -5.78 -7.55
N ARG A 97 -18.20 -5.64 -6.24
CA ARG A 97 -18.84 -4.44 -5.68
C ARG A 97 -17.92 -3.24 -5.67
N ASN A 98 -16.61 -3.47 -5.66
CA ASN A 98 -15.60 -2.43 -5.52
C ASN A 98 -14.74 -2.27 -6.78
N ASN A 99 -15.39 -2.08 -7.94
CA ASN A 99 -14.68 -1.94 -9.21
C ASN A 99 -13.81 -0.66 -9.25
N PRO A 100 -12.50 -0.77 -9.57
CA PRO A 100 -11.60 0.37 -9.61
C PRO A 100 -12.01 1.52 -10.52
N LYS A 101 -12.72 1.22 -11.60
CA LYS A 101 -13.17 2.24 -12.56
C LYS A 101 -14.21 3.19 -11.98
N TYR A 102 -14.92 2.78 -10.94
CA TYR A 102 -16.07 3.51 -10.40
C TYR A 102 -15.87 3.91 -8.93
N ILE A 103 -14.72 3.57 -8.34
CA ILE A 103 -14.41 3.88 -6.95
C ILE A 103 -13.45 5.05 -6.84
N HIS A 104 -13.83 6.03 -6.03
CA HIS A 104 -12.94 7.10 -5.60
C HIS A 104 -12.05 6.58 -4.45
N TYR A 105 -10.89 6.03 -4.81
CA TYR A 105 -9.95 5.40 -3.87
C TYR A 105 -9.29 6.33 -2.86
N SER A 106 -9.47 7.65 -2.98
CA SER A 106 -8.82 8.63 -2.10
C SER A 106 -9.19 8.47 -0.62
N SER A 107 -10.21 7.66 -0.28
CA SER A 107 -10.71 7.48 1.08
C SER A 107 -10.66 6.04 1.63
N LEU A 108 -10.21 5.04 0.87
CA LEU A 108 -10.54 3.64 1.19
C LEU A 108 -9.51 2.89 2.03
N SER A 109 -8.23 3.28 2.02
CA SER A 109 -7.22 2.53 2.77
C SER A 109 -5.87 3.27 2.89
N PRO A 110 -5.21 3.24 4.06
CA PRO A 110 -3.82 3.69 4.22
C PRO A 110 -2.85 3.01 3.24
N TYR A 111 -3.13 1.75 2.86
CA TYR A 111 -2.35 1.01 1.86
C TYR A 111 -2.34 1.70 0.50
N HIS A 112 -3.48 2.26 0.08
CA HIS A 112 -3.60 2.92 -1.21
C HIS A 112 -2.78 4.22 -1.27
N TYR A 113 -2.78 5.00 -0.18
CA TYR A 113 -1.97 6.21 -0.09
C TYR A 113 -0.47 5.91 -0.15
N SER A 114 -0.02 4.96 0.66
CA SER A 114 1.40 4.58 0.72
C SER A 114 1.89 4.00 -0.61
N MET A 115 1.12 3.12 -1.25
CA MET A 115 1.48 2.56 -2.56
C MET A 115 1.55 3.64 -3.64
N LYS A 116 0.59 4.58 -3.67
CA LYS A 116 0.58 5.68 -4.64
C LYS A 116 1.76 6.64 -4.44
N SER A 117 2.11 6.95 -3.19
CA SER A 117 3.28 7.78 -2.86
C SER A 117 4.59 7.14 -3.34
N LEU A 118 4.75 5.84 -3.11
CA LEU A 118 5.92 5.09 -3.55
C LEU A 118 6.03 5.01 -5.07
N LEU A 119 4.91 4.73 -5.73
CA LEU A 119 4.86 4.68 -7.18
C LEU A 119 5.25 6.01 -7.81
N ASN A 120 4.76 7.12 -7.26
CA ASN A 120 5.15 8.47 -7.70
C ASN A 120 6.64 8.71 -7.49
N THR A 121 7.19 8.29 -6.34
CA THR A 121 8.63 8.40 -6.06
C THR A 121 9.46 7.61 -7.08
N LYS A 122 9.03 6.39 -7.42
CA LYS A 122 9.69 5.54 -8.42
C LYS A 122 9.58 6.10 -9.84
N LYS A 123 8.41 6.60 -10.25
CA LYS A 123 8.23 7.30 -11.54
C LYS A 123 9.18 8.49 -11.66
N VAL A 124 9.34 9.28 -10.61
CA VAL A 124 10.28 10.40 -10.57
C VAL A 124 11.73 9.93 -10.69
N GLN A 125 12.12 8.83 -10.04
CA GLN A 125 13.46 8.26 -10.17
C GLN A 125 13.75 7.80 -11.61
N VAL A 126 12.81 7.10 -12.25
CA VAL A 126 12.95 6.67 -13.65
C VAL A 126 13.11 7.88 -14.58
N LEU A 127 12.29 8.92 -14.42
CA LEU A 127 12.37 10.13 -15.23
C LEU A 127 13.71 10.89 -15.04
N LYS A 128 14.27 10.89 -13.82
CA LYS A 128 15.59 11.50 -13.56
C LYS A 128 16.71 10.78 -14.30
N VAL A 129 16.70 9.44 -14.27
CA VAL A 129 17.70 8.61 -14.99
C VAL A 129 17.66 8.90 -16.49
N TYR A 130 16.47 8.94 -17.10
CA TYR A 130 16.33 9.26 -18.52
C TYR A 130 16.78 10.70 -18.85
N GLY A 131 16.48 11.67 -17.98
CA GLY A 131 16.95 13.06 -18.15
C GLY A 131 18.46 13.17 -18.07
N GLU A 132 19.09 12.45 -17.15
CA GLU A 132 20.55 12.39 -17.00
C GLU A 132 21.21 11.75 -18.25
N GLU A 133 20.70 10.63 -18.75
CA GLU A 133 21.17 10.02 -19.99
C GLU A 133 21.04 10.97 -21.21
N GLU A 134 19.93 11.69 -21.32
CA GLU A 134 19.73 12.67 -22.39
C GLU A 134 20.76 13.81 -22.30
N THR A 135 21.04 14.32 -21.09
CA THR A 135 22.06 15.36 -20.90
C THR A 135 23.47 14.87 -21.23
N LEU A 136 23.80 13.62 -20.89
CA LEU A 136 25.07 12.98 -21.22
C LEU A 136 25.23 12.78 -22.72
N LEU A 137 24.17 12.36 -23.41
CA LEU A 137 24.14 12.24 -24.87
C LEU A 137 24.35 13.61 -25.51
N ARG A 138 23.60 14.64 -25.10
CA ARG A 138 23.77 16.02 -25.59
C ARG A 138 25.18 16.56 -25.37
N TYR A 139 25.80 16.24 -24.24
CA TYR A 139 27.19 16.60 -23.95
C TYR A 139 28.16 15.89 -24.91
N LYS A 140 28.04 14.57 -25.09
CA LYS A 140 28.86 13.81 -26.06
C LYS A 140 28.72 14.35 -27.49
N TYR A 141 27.49 14.60 -27.96
CA TYR A 141 27.26 15.18 -29.28
C TYR A 141 27.88 16.58 -29.42
N ARG A 142 27.81 17.42 -28.37
CA ARG A 142 28.45 18.73 -28.38
C ARG A 142 29.97 18.64 -28.48
N VAL A 143 30.59 17.70 -27.78
CA VAL A 143 32.06 17.52 -27.80
C VAL A 143 32.53 16.93 -29.14
N ILE A 144 31.78 15.99 -29.72
CA ILE A 144 32.16 15.30 -30.96
C ILE A 144 31.95 16.16 -32.21
N TYR A 145 30.89 16.99 -32.26
CA TYR A 145 30.50 17.71 -33.48
C TYR A 145 30.78 19.23 -33.45
N LYS A 146 31.40 19.75 -32.38
CA LYS A 146 31.93 21.13 -32.32
C LYS A 146 33.46 21.21 -32.20
N SER A 147 34.18 20.10 -32.40
CA SER A 147 35.62 20.11 -32.68
C SER A 147 35.88 20.06 -34.18
#